data_AF-A0A154QJZ4-F1
#
_entry.id   AF-A0A154QJZ4-F1
#
_cell.length_a   1.000
_cell.length_b   1.000
_cell.length_c   1.000
_cell.angle_alpha   90.00
_cell.angle_beta   90.00
_cell.angle_gamma   90.00
#
_symmetry.space_group_name_H-M   'P 1'
#
loop_
_entity.id
_entity.type
_entity.pdbx_description
1 polymer ?
#
loop_
_entity_poly.entity_id
_entity_poly.type
_entity_poly.pdbx_seq_one_letter_code
_entity_poly.pdbx_strand_id
1 'polypeptide(L)'
;MPSYNLIAQSIELSLKAYLLSKGLTSRRLREQLLRHNLDGLMAKAEGLGLNDLVSLDDLDRQLVSGLSRYYEAHEFRYIKTGAKELPFWSLISPLAKRFTHELHDYCLVLLIGEADAHKRIETCGKF
;
A
#
# COMPACT_ATOMS: atom_id res chain seq x y z
N MET A 1 -12.41 -13.64 2.28
CA MET A 1 -10.99 -14.04 2.32
C MET A 1 -10.20 -13.05 3.17
N PRO A 2 -10.15 -13.24 4.50
CA PRO A 2 -9.65 -12.23 5.42
C PRO A 2 -8.19 -11.80 5.19
N SER A 3 -7.29 -12.75 4.93
CA SER A 3 -5.86 -12.46 4.75
C SER A 3 -5.57 -11.54 3.56
N TYR A 4 -6.27 -11.73 2.44
CA TYR A 4 -6.16 -10.86 1.26
C TYR A 4 -6.76 -9.47 1.52
N ASN A 5 -7.85 -9.39 2.29
CA ASN A 5 -8.40 -8.09 2.71
C ASN A 5 -7.38 -7.30 3.54
N LEU A 6 -6.69 -7.96 4.48
CA LEU A 6 -5.70 -7.32 5.34
C LEU A 6 -4.46 -6.85 4.55
N ILE A 7 -3.96 -7.66 3.63
CA ILE A 7 -2.86 -7.26 2.74
C ILE A 7 -3.25 -6.07 1.85
N ALA A 8 -4.43 -6.10 1.25
CA ALA A 8 -4.89 -4.99 0.43
C ALA A 8 -5.03 -3.70 1.27
N GLN A 9 -5.56 -3.82 2.50
CA GLN A 9 -5.63 -2.72 3.45
C GLN A 9 -4.27 -2.19 3.87
N SER A 10 -3.28 -3.04 4.10
CA SER A 10 -1.94 -2.58 4.48
C SER A 10 -1.30 -1.77 3.35
N ILE A 11 -1.39 -2.26 2.11
CA ILE A 11 -0.93 -1.53 0.91
C ILE A 11 -1.69 -0.20 0.77
N GLU A 12 -3.02 -0.21 0.91
CA GLU A 12 -3.85 1.00 0.84
C GLU A 12 -3.39 2.06 1.84
N LEU A 13 -3.19 1.66 3.10
CA LEU A 13 -2.78 2.57 4.17
C LEU A 13 -1.37 3.11 3.96
N SER A 14 -0.41 2.28 3.56
CA SER A 14 0.95 2.71 3.26
C SER A 14 0.98 3.73 2.12
N LEU A 15 0.26 3.47 1.02
CA LEU A 15 0.16 4.40 -0.11
C LEU A 15 -0.52 5.70 0.30
N LYS A 16 -1.60 5.64 1.09
CA LYS A 16 -2.28 6.85 1.58
C LYS A 16 -1.40 7.68 2.50
N ALA A 17 -0.63 7.06 3.40
CA ALA A 17 0.31 7.76 4.25
C ALA A 17 1.37 8.51 3.42
N TYR A 18 1.93 7.84 2.41
CA TYR A 18 2.85 8.46 1.46
C TYR A 18 2.20 9.63 0.70
N LEU A 19 0.99 9.45 0.17
CA LEU A 19 0.29 10.52 -0.53
C LEU A 19 -0.04 11.72 0.37
N LEU A 20 -0.42 11.49 1.63
CA LEU A 20 -0.59 12.54 2.64
C LEU A 20 0.71 13.33 2.83
N SER A 21 1.84 12.63 2.94
CA SER A 21 3.16 13.25 3.10
C SER A 21 3.55 14.15 1.90
N LYS A 22 3.03 13.85 0.70
CA LYS A 22 3.20 14.64 -0.52
C LYS A 22 2.18 15.78 -0.66
N GLY A 23 1.38 16.05 0.38
CA GLY A 23 0.44 17.16 0.43
C GLY A 23 -0.96 16.86 -0.10
N LEU A 24 -1.31 15.59 -0.38
CA LEU A 24 -2.71 15.25 -0.63
C LEU A 24 -3.50 15.38 0.69
N THR A 25 -4.74 15.85 0.58
CA THR A 25 -5.62 15.97 1.76
C THR A 25 -6.40 14.68 1.98
N SER A 26 -6.75 14.41 3.24
CA SER A 26 -7.63 13.28 3.58
C SER A 26 -8.98 13.35 2.87
N ARG A 27 -9.44 14.54 2.46
CA ARG A 27 -10.64 14.70 1.62
C ARG A 27 -10.44 14.05 0.25
N ARG A 28 -9.32 14.33 -0.43
CA ARG A 28 -8.98 13.75 -1.74
C ARG A 28 -8.79 12.23 -1.66
N LEU A 29 -8.15 11.73 -0.59
CA LEU A 29 -7.94 10.28 -0.41
C LEU A 29 -9.23 9.49 -0.14
N ARG A 30 -10.34 10.17 0.16
CA ARG A 30 -11.68 9.57 0.30
C ARG A 30 -12.51 9.64 -0.98
N GLU A 31 -12.03 10.34 -2.01
CA GLU A 31 -12.69 10.37 -3.32
C GLU A 31 -12.67 8.97 -3.94
N GLN A 32 -13.66 8.66 -4.76
CA GLN A 32 -13.90 7.31 -5.26
C GLN A 32 -12.67 6.71 -5.97
N LEU A 33 -11.91 7.53 -6.69
CA LEU A 33 -10.70 7.15 -7.40
C LEU A 33 -9.54 6.70 -6.48
N LEU A 34 -9.57 7.02 -5.19
CA LEU A 34 -8.50 6.74 -4.23
C LEU A 34 -8.99 6.03 -2.96
N ARG A 35 -10.31 5.79 -2.81
CA ARG A 35 -10.88 5.26 -1.57
C ARG A 35 -10.46 3.82 -1.31
N HIS A 36 -10.61 2.94 -2.30
CA HIS A 36 -10.24 1.52 -2.23
C HIS A 36 -9.67 1.00 -3.56
N ASN A 37 -9.28 1.93 -4.43
CA ASN A 37 -8.71 1.63 -5.73
C ASN A 37 -7.19 1.64 -5.58
N LEU A 38 -6.60 0.44 -5.49
CA LEU A 38 -5.15 0.31 -5.30
C LEU A 38 -4.39 0.77 -6.55
N ASP A 39 -4.93 0.53 -7.74
CA ASP A 39 -4.34 1.00 -8.99
C ASP A 39 -4.26 2.53 -9.03
N GLY A 40 -5.34 3.21 -8.64
CA GLY A 40 -5.41 4.67 -8.58
C GLY A 40 -4.45 5.25 -7.54
N LEU A 41 -4.35 4.61 -6.36
CA LEU A 41 -3.38 5.00 -5.34
C LEU A 41 -1.94 4.81 -5.82
N MET A 42 -1.65 3.66 -6.46
CA MET A 42 -0.31 3.33 -6.96
C MET A 42 0.10 4.28 -8.09
N ALA A 43 -0.73 4.45 -9.11
CA ALA A 43 -0.46 5.38 -10.22
C ALA A 43 -0.25 6.82 -9.72
N LYS A 44 -1.04 7.26 -8.72
CA LYS A 44 -0.87 8.60 -8.14
C LYS A 44 0.43 8.71 -7.35
N ALA A 45 0.81 7.68 -6.62
CA ALA A 45 2.05 7.65 -5.85
C ALA A 45 3.28 7.57 -6.78
N GLU A 46 3.23 6.76 -7.84
CA GLU A 46 4.29 6.70 -8.87
C GLU A 46 4.50 8.06 -9.53
N GLY A 47 3.42 8.77 -9.89
CA GLY A 47 3.50 10.13 -10.41
C GLY A 47 4.07 11.17 -9.42
N LEU A 48 4.32 10.79 -8.16
CA LEU A 48 4.91 11.64 -7.11
C LEU A 48 6.28 11.12 -6.63
N GLY A 49 6.86 10.13 -7.32
CA GLY A 49 8.19 9.58 -7.02
C GLY A 49 8.19 8.36 -6.10
N LEU A 50 7.13 7.54 -6.09
CA LEU A 50 7.09 6.31 -5.31
C LEU A 50 8.24 5.34 -5.67
N ASN A 51 8.59 5.27 -6.96
CA ASN A 51 9.62 4.36 -7.48
C ASN A 51 11.02 4.67 -6.94
N ASP A 52 11.24 5.88 -6.41
CA ASP A 52 12.51 6.27 -5.77
C ASP A 52 12.64 5.68 -4.36
N LEU A 53 11.53 5.27 -3.74
CA LEU A 53 11.47 4.72 -2.38
C LEU A 53 11.22 3.21 -2.39
N VAL A 54 10.35 2.75 -3.28
CA VAL A 54 9.96 1.35 -3.39
C VAL A 54 10.37 0.85 -4.77
N SER A 55 11.32 -0.08 -4.82
CA SER A 55 11.70 -0.73 -6.07
C SER A 55 10.56 -1.64 -6.53
N LEU A 56 9.87 -1.23 -7.60
CA LEU A 56 8.71 -1.91 -8.19
C LEU A 56 9.01 -2.33 -9.62
N ASP A 57 8.84 -3.62 -9.91
CA ASP A 57 8.88 -4.17 -11.27
C ASP A 57 7.46 -4.33 -11.86
N ASP A 58 7.37 -4.79 -13.11
CA ASP A 58 6.09 -4.98 -13.79
C ASP A 58 5.24 -6.09 -13.15
N LEU A 59 5.89 -7.09 -12.55
CA LEU A 59 5.20 -8.15 -11.83
C LEU A 59 4.52 -7.59 -10.58
N ASP A 60 5.22 -6.78 -9.78
CA ASP A 60 4.68 -6.11 -8.60
C ASP A 60 3.42 -5.30 -8.95
N ARG A 61 3.46 -4.55 -10.06
CA ARG A 61 2.31 -3.78 -10.54
C ARG A 61 1.13 -4.67 -10.90
N GLN A 62 1.37 -5.78 -11.59
CA GLN A 62 0.33 -6.75 -11.93
C GLN A 62 -0.26 -7.42 -10.68
N LEU A 63 0.56 -7.73 -9.68
CA LEU A 63 0.10 -8.33 -8.43
C LEU A 63 -0.84 -7.36 -7.66
N VAL A 64 -0.48 -6.08 -7.58
CA VAL A 64 -1.34 -5.04 -6.96
C VAL A 64 -2.63 -4.88 -7.75
N SER A 65 -2.57 -4.84 -9.08
CA SER A 65 -3.76 -4.71 -9.92
C SER A 65 -4.71 -5.90 -9.79
N GLY A 66 -4.15 -7.12 -9.69
CA GLY A 66 -4.89 -8.34 -9.41
C GLY A 66 -5.65 -8.29 -8.08
N LEU A 67 -5.10 -7.65 -7.04
CA LEU A 67 -5.82 -7.41 -5.79
C LEU A 67 -6.88 -6.31 -5.91
N SER A 68 -6.53 -5.21 -6.59
CA SER A 68 -7.30 -3.97 -6.68
C SER A 68 -8.76 -4.25 -7.06
N ARG A 69 -8.97 -5.03 -8.12
CA ARG A 69 -10.30 -5.43 -8.62
C ARG A 69 -11.21 -6.00 -7.53
N TYR A 70 -10.74 -6.99 -6.78
CA TYR A 70 -11.56 -7.66 -5.76
C TYR A 70 -11.70 -6.84 -4.48
N TYR A 71 -10.68 -6.04 -4.17
CA TYR A 71 -10.65 -5.20 -2.99
C TYR A 71 -11.62 -4.01 -3.12
N GLU A 72 -11.60 -3.33 -4.27
CA GLU A 72 -12.51 -2.23 -4.60
C GLU A 72 -13.97 -2.70 -4.56
N ALA A 73 -14.26 -3.89 -5.12
CA ALA A 73 -15.58 -4.50 -5.11
C ALA A 73 -15.97 -5.16 -3.77
N HIS A 74 -15.10 -5.08 -2.75
CA HIS A 74 -15.30 -5.66 -1.40
C HIS A 74 -15.54 -7.17 -1.37
N GLU A 75 -15.07 -7.89 -2.40
CA GLU A 75 -15.27 -9.33 -2.55
C GLU A 75 -14.39 -10.17 -1.62
N PHE A 76 -13.41 -9.54 -0.98
CA PHE A 76 -12.69 -10.19 0.13
C PHE A 76 -13.48 -10.18 1.43
N ARG A 77 -14.44 -9.26 1.59
CA ARG A 77 -15.27 -9.12 2.80
C ARG A 77 -16.60 -9.84 2.67
N TYR A 78 -17.24 -9.73 1.51
CA TYR A 78 -18.55 -10.31 1.26
C TYR A 78 -18.45 -11.47 0.28
N ILE A 79 -19.23 -12.52 0.53
CA ILE A 79 -19.26 -13.69 -0.34
C ILE A 79 -19.87 -13.29 -1.68
N LYS A 80 -19.05 -13.32 -2.73
CA LYS A 80 -19.51 -13.38 -4.12
C LYS A 80 -19.13 -14.72 -4.72
N THR A 81 -20.10 -15.33 -5.40
CA THR A 81 -19.95 -16.58 -6.15
C THR A 81 -19.08 -16.37 -7.39
N GLY A 82 -18.44 -17.45 -7.87
CA GLY A 82 -17.50 -17.41 -9.00
C GLY A 82 -16.05 -17.64 -8.59
N ALA A 83 -15.24 -18.07 -9.56
CA ALA A 83 -13.79 -18.23 -9.38
C ALA A 83 -13.12 -16.85 -9.24
N LYS A 84 -12.12 -16.77 -8.36
CA LYS A 84 -11.27 -15.58 -8.20
C LYS A 84 -9.85 -15.95 -8.56
N GLU A 85 -9.27 -15.21 -9.48
CA GLU A 85 -7.85 -15.27 -9.82
C GLU A 85 -7.11 -14.33 -8.89
N LEU A 86 -6.38 -14.90 -7.93
CA LEU A 86 -5.65 -14.12 -6.93
C LEU A 86 -4.15 -14.30 -7.12
N PRO A 87 -3.36 -13.26 -6.83
CA PRO A 87 -1.91 -13.39 -6.83
C PRO A 87 -1.47 -14.45 -5.82
N PHE A 88 -0.39 -15.17 -6.13
CA PHE A 88 0.19 -16.11 -5.19
C PHE A 88 0.58 -15.40 -3.89
N TRP A 89 0.18 -15.98 -2.75
CA TRP A 89 0.46 -15.43 -1.44
C TRP A 89 1.95 -15.15 -1.20
N SER A 90 2.81 -16.05 -1.69
CA SER A 90 4.27 -15.94 -1.60
C SER A 90 4.85 -14.73 -2.34
N LEU A 91 4.13 -14.15 -3.29
CA LEU A 91 4.56 -12.97 -4.04
C LEU A 91 3.98 -11.69 -3.44
N ILE A 92 2.68 -11.71 -3.11
CA ILE A 92 2.00 -10.50 -2.64
C ILE A 92 2.32 -10.13 -1.18
N SER A 93 2.59 -11.12 -0.32
CA SER A 93 2.92 -10.87 1.09
C SER A 93 4.25 -10.13 1.26
N PRO A 94 5.35 -10.55 0.60
CA PRO A 94 6.60 -9.77 0.61
C PRO A 94 6.45 -8.37 0.01
N LEU A 95 5.67 -8.22 -1.06
CA LEU A 95 5.41 -6.92 -1.67
C LEU A 95 4.70 -5.98 -0.70
N ALA A 96 3.65 -6.45 -0.02
CA ALA A 96 2.92 -5.66 0.98
C ALA A 96 3.82 -5.26 2.16
N LYS A 97 4.69 -6.16 2.60
CA LYS A 97 5.70 -5.87 3.63
C LYS A 97 6.68 -4.79 3.17
N ARG A 98 7.17 -4.87 1.93
CA ARG A 98 8.05 -3.86 1.33
C ARG A 98 7.40 -2.48 1.28
N PHE A 99 6.14 -2.38 0.80
CA PHE A 99 5.38 -1.14 0.88
C PHE A 99 5.28 -0.58 2.30
N THR A 100 4.99 -1.46 3.26
CA THR A 100 4.83 -1.07 4.66
C THR A 100 6.14 -0.53 5.22
N HIS A 101 7.26 -1.22 5.00
CA HIS A 101 8.57 -0.86 5.55
C HIS A 101 9.13 0.42 4.95
N GLU A 102 9.22 0.49 3.63
CA GLU A 102 9.87 1.62 2.95
C GLU A 102 9.08 2.92 3.16
N LEU A 103 7.74 2.85 3.07
CA LEU A 103 6.90 4.04 3.27
C LEU A 103 6.77 4.43 4.74
N HIS A 104 6.82 3.46 5.66
CA HIS A 104 6.90 3.74 7.10
C HIS A 104 8.15 4.55 7.41
N ASP A 105 9.32 4.07 6.98
CA ASP A 105 10.59 4.70 7.29
C ASP A 105 10.66 6.11 6.70
N TYR A 106 10.25 6.26 5.43
CA TYR A 106 10.17 7.56 4.78
C TYR A 106 9.25 8.54 5.54
N CYS A 107 8.04 8.10 5.91
CA CYS A 107 7.11 8.97 6.65
C CYS A 107 7.62 9.30 8.05
N LEU A 108 8.30 8.37 8.71
CA LEU A 108 8.85 8.57 10.04
C LEU A 108 10.01 9.56 10.01
N VAL A 109 10.95 9.42 9.06
CA VAL A 109 12.04 10.38 8.84
C VAL A 109 11.48 11.77 8.57
N LEU A 110 10.43 11.88 7.76
CA LEU A 110 9.78 13.17 7.48
C LEU A 110 9.17 13.80 8.74
N LEU A 111 8.65 12.99 9.67
CA LEU A 111 7.94 13.47 10.86
C LEU A 111 8.88 13.89 11.99
N ILE A 112 9.91 13.10 12.27
CA ILE A 112 10.76 13.28 13.46
C ILE A 112 12.25 13.48 13.12
N GLY A 113 12.62 13.49 11.85
CA GLY A 113 14.02 13.58 11.42
C GLY A 113 14.74 12.23 11.45
N GLU A 114 15.87 12.16 10.75
CA GLU A 114 16.58 10.90 10.47
C GLU A 114 17.15 10.23 11.72
N ALA A 115 17.80 10.99 12.60
CA ALA A 115 18.42 10.44 13.82
C ALA A 115 17.38 9.84 14.78
N ASP A 116 16.27 10.55 15.00
CA ASP A 116 15.21 10.07 15.90
C ASP A 116 14.40 8.92 15.27
N ALA A 117 14.21 8.95 13.95
CA ALA A 117 13.60 7.84 13.22
C ALA A 117 14.43 6.57 13.34
N HIS A 118 15.75 6.65 13.13
CA HIS A 118 16.65 5.50 13.25
C HIS A 118 16.59 4.90 14.65
N LYS A 119 16.75 5.74 15.69
CA LYS A 119 16.67 5.32 17.09
C LYS A 119 15.34 4.65 17.43
N ARG A 120 14.22 5.18 16.91
CA ARG A 120 12.90 4.59 17.11
C ARG A 120 12.77 3.24 16.42
N ILE A 121 13.27 3.09 15.19
CA ILE A 121 13.24 1.82 14.46
C ILE A 121 14.08 0.77 15.18
N GLU A 122 15.26 1.13 15.69
CA GLU A 122 16.09 0.22 16.48
C GLU A 122 15.39 -0.22 17.78
N THR A 123 14.69 0.70 18.45
CA THR A 123 14.05 0.43 19.74
C THR A 123 12.73 -0.35 19.59
N CYS A 124 11.91 0.01 18.61
CA CYS A 124 10.55 -0.52 18.44
C CYS A 124 10.42 -1.56 17.32
N GLY A 125 11.44 -1.70 16.46
CA GLY A 125 11.38 -2.53 15.26
C GLY A 125 10.56 -1.91 14.12
N LYS A 126 10.60 -2.58 12.97
CA LYS A 126 9.63 -2.36 11.88
C LYS A 126 8.46 -3.35 12.05
N PHE A 127 7.29 -2.94 11.58
CA PHE A 127 6.06 -3.74 11.63
C PHE A 127 6.13 -5.04 10.82
#